data_AF-A0ABD3Q698-F1
#
_entry.id   AF-A0ABD3Q698-F1
#
_cell.length_a   1.000
_cell.length_b   1.000
_cell.length_c   1.000
_cell.angle_alpha   90.00
_cell.angle_beta   90.00
_cell.angle_gamma   90.00
#
_symmetry.space_group_name_H-M   'P 1'
#
loop_
_entity.id
_entity.type
_entity.pdbx_description
1 polymer ?
#
loop_
_entity_poly.entity_id
_entity_poly.type
_entity_poly.pdbx_seq_one_letter_code
_entity_poly.pdbx_strand_id
1 'polypeptide(L)'
;MSEYLKHQNLGVMAFYAGRYRYSADEYWKAFLSVPSQTHEARYYLLHGCTSTLRGAHFEASESDFEKMRGILENKHEPRLFRVEAGYTLGILHYDREERHKCEEMYQRAITIGERKLSKAKDSKREETCLLTKGDGKKSTMKEIMMGVLEDCKKNLKQMNSATRVPAGAFFSPEGNPIRMTHQMLIGRGGTTLTNAEITNLTVVGGLRCDYCKKEATKLELCSRCRMGFYCSKECQRNQWTIREHKKYCRIEGQFEPGDLVQCARLKNNPELNGFIVRVIGPDTTSIEERYKVQAEGAVKGDRIISIKPENLNQLRPFDCRN
;
A
#
# COMPACT_ATOMS: atom_id res chain seq x y z
N MET A 1 -31.94 5.17 21.25
CA MET A 1 -30.61 4.61 20.90
C MET A 1 -29.87 5.68 20.12
N SER A 2 -28.64 6.04 20.48
CA SER A 2 -27.87 7.01 19.69
C SER A 2 -27.67 6.49 18.27
N GLU A 3 -27.58 7.39 17.30
CA GLU A 3 -27.44 7.04 15.88
C GLU A 3 -26.23 6.11 15.64
N TYR A 4 -25.10 6.37 16.29
CA TYR A 4 -23.93 5.52 16.16
C TYR A 4 -24.13 4.10 16.71
N LEU A 5 -24.90 3.91 17.79
CA LEU A 5 -25.17 2.58 18.35
C LEU A 5 -26.03 1.76 17.39
N LYS A 6 -26.99 2.40 16.71
CA LYS A 6 -27.79 1.76 15.67
C LYS A 6 -26.88 1.23 14.55
N HIS A 7 -26.02 2.08 14.00
CA HIS A 7 -25.10 1.72 12.94
C HIS A 7 -24.05 0.69 13.39
N GLN A 8 -23.52 0.80 14.62
CA GLN A 8 -22.61 -0.18 15.20
C GLN A 8 -23.25 -1.57 15.25
N ASN A 9 -24.48 -1.67 15.77
CA ASN A 9 -25.20 -2.93 15.86
C ASN A 9 -25.48 -3.52 14.48
N LEU A 10 -25.88 -2.70 13.51
CA LEU A 10 -26.05 -3.14 12.12
C LEU A 10 -24.74 -3.65 11.52
N GLY A 11 -23.62 -2.97 11.79
CA GLY A 11 -22.29 -3.39 11.37
C GLY A 11 -21.90 -4.77 11.91
N VAL A 12 -22.09 -4.99 13.21
CA VAL A 12 -21.84 -6.28 13.87
C VAL A 12 -22.73 -7.39 13.28
N MET A 13 -24.04 -7.16 13.19
CA MET A 13 -24.99 -8.16 12.66
C MET A 13 -24.73 -8.48 11.19
N ALA A 14 -24.34 -7.48 10.39
CA ALA A 14 -23.94 -7.67 9.01
C ALA A 14 -22.67 -8.54 8.88
N PHE A 15 -21.69 -8.33 9.74
CA PHE A 15 -20.44 -9.10 9.75
C PHE A 15 -20.72 -10.58 9.98
N TYR A 16 -21.47 -10.91 11.04
CA TYR A 16 -21.83 -12.31 11.36
C TYR A 16 -22.72 -12.96 10.30
N ALA A 17 -23.49 -12.18 9.54
CA ALA A 17 -24.27 -12.66 8.40
C ALA A 17 -23.44 -12.80 7.10
N GLY A 18 -22.11 -12.62 7.14
CA GLY A 18 -21.25 -12.66 5.95
C GLY A 18 -21.42 -11.48 4.99
N ARG A 19 -22.15 -10.43 5.39
CA ARG A 19 -22.39 -9.21 4.59
C ARG A 19 -21.31 -8.17 4.89
N TYR A 20 -20.06 -8.54 4.64
CA TYR A 20 -18.88 -7.78 5.06
C TYR A 20 -18.81 -6.35 4.49
N ARG A 21 -19.18 -6.14 3.22
CA ARG A 21 -19.24 -4.81 2.61
C ARG A 21 -20.21 -3.90 3.37
N TYR A 22 -21.42 -4.39 3.60
CA TYR A 22 -22.45 -3.66 4.36
C TYR A 22 -22.00 -3.40 5.80
N SER A 23 -21.30 -4.36 6.42
CA SER A 23 -20.70 -4.18 7.74
C SER A 23 -19.72 -3.01 7.80
N ALA A 24 -18.77 -2.94 6.85
CA ALA A 24 -17.80 -1.86 6.77
C ALA A 24 -18.47 -0.48 6.58
N ASP A 25 -19.51 -0.42 5.74
CA ASP A 25 -20.27 0.81 5.51
C ASP A 25 -21.04 1.27 6.76
N GLU A 26 -21.65 0.35 7.51
CA GLU A 26 -22.36 0.67 8.75
C GLU A 26 -21.40 1.10 9.86
N TYR A 27 -20.23 0.44 10.02
CA TYR A 27 -19.19 0.93 10.93
C TYR A 27 -18.70 2.33 10.56
N TRP A 28 -18.56 2.62 9.27
CA TRP A 28 -18.16 3.95 8.81
C TRP A 28 -19.21 5.02 9.14
N LYS A 29 -20.50 4.74 8.90
CA LYS A 29 -21.60 5.65 9.29
C LYS A 29 -21.61 5.89 10.79
N ALA A 30 -21.43 4.82 11.59
CA ALA A 30 -21.31 4.94 13.03
C ALA A 30 -20.15 5.86 13.42
N PHE A 31 -18.95 5.64 12.86
CA PHE A 31 -17.76 6.45 13.13
C PHE A 31 -17.98 7.95 12.88
N LEU A 32 -18.67 8.30 11.79
CA LEU A 32 -18.98 9.69 11.44
C LEU A 32 -20.01 10.33 12.38
N SER A 33 -20.96 9.56 12.89
CA SER A 33 -22.02 10.05 13.78
C SER A 33 -21.58 10.28 15.23
N VAL A 34 -20.37 9.84 15.61
CA VAL A 34 -19.84 10.04 16.97
C VAL A 34 -19.05 11.36 17.04
N PRO A 35 -19.36 12.25 18.00
CA PRO A 35 -18.61 13.49 18.21
C PRO A 35 -17.11 13.23 18.43
N SER A 36 -16.25 14.13 17.92
CA SER A 36 -14.80 13.98 18.00
C SER A 36 -14.22 13.86 19.41
N GLN A 37 -15.00 14.24 20.43
CA GLN A 37 -14.63 14.25 21.85
C GLN A 37 -14.67 12.86 22.51
N THR A 38 -15.43 11.90 21.97
CA THR A 38 -15.57 10.54 22.51
C THR A 38 -14.64 9.56 21.78
N HIS A 39 -13.34 9.65 22.12
CA HIS A 39 -12.29 8.89 21.43
C HIS A 39 -12.42 7.36 21.54
N GLU A 40 -12.92 6.84 22.67
CA GLU A 40 -13.05 5.38 22.86
C GLU A 40 -14.07 4.77 21.89
N ALA A 41 -15.31 5.28 21.88
CA ALA A 41 -16.34 4.80 20.97
C ALA A 41 -15.91 4.97 19.51
N ARG A 42 -15.34 6.13 19.14
CA ARG A 42 -14.83 6.35 17.78
C ARG A 42 -13.75 5.36 17.40
N TYR A 43 -12.87 5.00 18.34
CA TYR A 43 -11.82 4.03 18.08
C TYR A 43 -12.39 2.67 17.69
N TYR A 44 -13.34 2.12 18.47
CA TYR A 44 -13.91 0.80 18.14
C TYR A 44 -14.65 0.79 16.81
N LEU A 45 -15.33 1.89 16.47
CA LEU A 45 -16.05 2.00 15.20
C LEU A 45 -15.07 2.07 14.02
N LEU A 46 -13.99 2.84 14.16
CA LEU A 46 -12.91 2.85 13.18
C LEU A 46 -12.27 1.46 13.07
N HIS A 47 -11.95 0.83 14.19
CA HIS A 47 -11.33 -0.49 14.25
C HIS A 47 -12.20 -1.58 13.63
N GLY A 48 -13.52 -1.53 13.83
CA GLY A 48 -14.47 -2.43 13.17
C GLY A 48 -14.47 -2.25 11.65
N CYS A 49 -14.50 -0.99 11.18
CA CYS A 49 -14.42 -0.66 9.75
C CYS A 49 -13.09 -1.16 9.13
N THR A 50 -11.96 -0.81 9.73
CA THR A 50 -10.63 -1.14 9.22
C THR A 50 -10.33 -2.64 9.27
N SER A 51 -10.75 -3.35 10.33
CA SER A 51 -10.59 -4.81 10.42
C SER A 51 -11.39 -5.52 9.34
N THR A 52 -12.61 -5.04 9.07
CA THR A 52 -13.45 -5.59 7.99
C THR A 52 -12.82 -5.35 6.61
N LEU A 53 -12.24 -4.17 6.38
CA LEU A 53 -11.53 -3.84 5.14
C LEU A 53 -10.27 -4.70 4.94
N ARG A 54 -9.52 -5.00 6.00
CA ARG A 54 -8.29 -5.82 5.95
C ARG A 54 -8.56 -7.32 5.76
N GLY A 55 -9.78 -7.79 6.04
CA GLY A 55 -10.10 -9.22 6.07
C GLY A 55 -10.17 -9.92 4.70
N ALA A 56 -9.83 -9.24 3.59
CA ALA A 56 -9.94 -9.73 2.22
C ALA A 56 -11.31 -10.36 1.87
N HIS A 57 -12.37 -9.94 2.56
CA HIS A 57 -13.73 -10.43 2.38
C HIS A 57 -14.40 -9.90 1.11
N PHE A 58 -13.91 -8.78 0.59
CA PHE A 58 -14.37 -8.10 -0.61
C PHE A 58 -13.28 -7.17 -1.13
N GLU A 59 -13.34 -6.77 -2.40
CA GLU A 59 -12.44 -5.77 -2.96
C GLU A 59 -12.80 -4.37 -2.47
N ALA A 60 -11.84 -3.66 -1.87
CA ALA A 60 -12.01 -2.28 -1.41
C ALA A 60 -12.23 -1.32 -2.60
N SER A 61 -13.21 -0.42 -2.44
CA SER A 61 -13.59 0.60 -3.43
C SER A 61 -12.71 1.84 -3.29
N GLU A 62 -12.66 2.70 -4.31
CA GLU A 62 -11.97 4.01 -4.20
C GLU A 62 -12.46 4.83 -3.01
N SER A 63 -13.76 4.79 -2.73
CA SER A 63 -14.34 5.48 -1.57
C SER A 63 -13.72 5.00 -0.25
N ASP A 64 -13.35 3.72 -0.12
CA ASP A 64 -12.69 3.21 1.08
C ASP A 64 -11.27 3.78 1.23
N PHE A 65 -10.54 3.90 0.13
CA PHE A 65 -9.22 4.55 0.11
C PHE A 65 -9.34 6.03 0.48
N GLU A 66 -10.31 6.75 -0.07
CA GLU A 66 -10.56 8.16 0.25
C GLU A 66 -10.90 8.36 1.72
N LYS A 67 -11.79 7.53 2.29
CA LYS A 67 -12.14 7.55 3.71
C LYS A 67 -10.92 7.38 4.60
N MET A 68 -10.09 6.36 4.34
CA MET A 68 -8.88 6.11 5.13
C MET A 68 -7.82 7.20 4.94
N ARG A 69 -7.65 7.71 3.71
CA ARG A 69 -6.74 8.82 3.42
C ARG A 69 -7.16 10.09 4.16
N GLY A 70 -8.45 10.38 4.19
CA GLY A 70 -9.03 11.48 4.96
C GLY A 70 -8.67 11.42 6.44
N ILE A 71 -8.76 10.24 7.08
CA ILE A 71 -8.33 10.06 8.47
C ILE A 71 -6.82 10.23 8.61
N LEU A 72 -6.02 9.56 7.78
CA LEU A 72 -4.56 9.61 7.82
C LEU A 72 -4.02 11.05 7.76
N GLU A 73 -4.64 11.90 6.93
CA GLU A 73 -4.21 13.26 6.64
C GLU A 73 -4.78 14.31 7.60
N ASN A 74 -5.89 14.00 8.30
CA ASN A 74 -6.50 14.91 9.26
C ASN A 74 -5.65 15.06 10.54
N LYS A 75 -5.02 16.22 10.70
CA LYS A 75 -4.17 16.54 11.86
C LYS A 75 -4.94 16.67 13.18
N HIS A 76 -6.27 16.81 13.14
CA HIS A 76 -7.11 16.90 14.32
C HIS A 76 -7.55 15.52 14.84
N GLU A 77 -7.37 14.46 14.04
CA GLU A 77 -7.64 13.10 14.52
C GLU A 77 -6.53 12.60 15.47
N PRO A 78 -6.89 11.77 16.47
CA PRO A 78 -5.89 11.13 17.33
C PRO A 78 -4.85 10.35 16.51
N ARG A 79 -3.59 10.37 16.94
CA ARG A 79 -2.49 9.70 16.21
C ARG A 79 -2.77 8.21 16.00
N LEU A 80 -3.32 7.53 17.00
CA LEU A 80 -3.74 6.13 16.87
C LEU A 80 -4.66 5.91 15.65
N PHE A 81 -5.63 6.80 15.42
CA PHE A 81 -6.59 6.65 14.31
C PHE A 81 -5.88 6.82 12.97
N ARG A 82 -4.96 7.78 12.90
CA ARG A 82 -4.16 8.07 11.71
C ARG A 82 -3.19 6.93 11.39
N VAL A 83 -2.55 6.36 12.41
CA VAL A 83 -1.65 5.20 12.28
C VAL A 83 -2.45 3.98 11.80
N GLU A 84 -3.62 3.73 12.37
CA GLU A 84 -4.47 2.61 11.97
C GLU A 84 -5.03 2.76 10.54
N ALA A 85 -5.40 3.98 10.14
CA ALA A 85 -5.79 4.27 8.76
C ALA A 85 -4.63 4.08 7.77
N GLY A 86 -3.41 4.52 8.14
CA GLY A 86 -2.20 4.31 7.34
C GLY A 86 -1.82 2.84 7.18
N TYR A 87 -1.93 2.05 8.26
CA TYR A 87 -1.74 0.60 8.22
C TYR A 87 -2.76 -0.07 7.29
N THR A 88 -4.04 0.30 7.43
CA THR A 88 -5.12 -0.22 6.60
C THR A 88 -4.90 0.11 5.13
N LEU A 89 -4.57 1.36 4.80
CA LEU A 89 -4.21 1.75 3.42
C LEU A 89 -3.02 0.94 2.89
N GLY A 90 -2.01 0.68 3.73
CA GLY A 90 -0.89 -0.18 3.38
C GLY A 90 -1.36 -1.55 2.90
N ILE A 91 -2.23 -2.21 3.67
CA ILE A 91 -2.83 -3.50 3.29
C ILE A 91 -3.68 -3.39 2.03
N LEU A 92 -4.54 -2.37 1.91
CA LEU A 92 -5.39 -2.22 0.72
C LEU A 92 -4.57 -2.00 -0.56
N HIS A 93 -3.48 -1.22 -0.49
CA HIS A 93 -2.54 -1.08 -1.61
C HIS A 93 -1.77 -2.38 -1.87
N TYR A 94 -1.48 -3.17 -0.82
CA TYR A 94 -0.92 -4.50 -1.00
C TYR A 94 -1.88 -5.41 -1.78
N ASP A 95 -3.16 -5.43 -1.45
CA ASP A 95 -4.14 -6.25 -2.14
C ASP A 95 -4.32 -5.85 -3.62
N ARG A 96 -4.09 -4.58 -3.96
CA ARG A 96 -4.08 -4.06 -5.34
C ARG A 96 -2.74 -4.18 -6.07
N GLU A 97 -1.78 -4.88 -5.48
CA GLU A 97 -0.42 -5.02 -6.03
C GLU A 97 0.35 -3.69 -6.18
N GLU A 98 -0.09 -2.65 -5.49
CA GLU A 98 0.53 -1.33 -5.48
C GLU A 98 1.62 -1.27 -4.41
N ARG A 99 2.66 -2.10 -4.58
CA ARG A 99 3.71 -2.33 -3.57
C ARG A 99 4.41 -1.04 -3.11
N HIS A 100 4.60 -0.08 -4.02
CA HIS A 100 5.19 1.23 -3.69
C HIS A 100 4.28 2.07 -2.79
N LYS A 101 2.98 2.16 -3.11
CA LYS A 101 1.99 2.86 -2.26
C LYS A 101 1.81 2.15 -0.93
N CYS A 102 1.83 0.82 -0.93
CA CYS A 102 1.81 0.01 0.30
C CYS A 102 2.96 0.40 1.24
N GLU A 103 4.21 0.44 0.74
CA GLU A 103 5.34 0.91 1.54
C GLU A 103 5.14 2.35 2.00
N GLU A 104 4.77 3.25 1.09
CA GLU A 104 4.58 4.66 1.42
C GLU A 104 3.60 4.83 2.58
N MET A 105 2.49 4.08 2.58
CA MET A 105 1.48 4.16 3.63
C MET A 105 1.97 3.59 4.96
N TYR A 106 2.71 2.48 4.97
CA TYR A 106 3.36 1.97 6.20
C TYR A 106 4.39 2.96 6.74
N GLN A 107 5.23 3.54 5.88
CA GLN A 107 6.23 4.54 6.27
C GLN A 107 5.56 5.82 6.81
N ARG A 108 4.46 6.28 6.20
CA ARG A 108 3.66 7.41 6.72
C ARG A 108 3.07 7.09 8.09
N ALA A 109 2.51 5.88 8.28
CA ALA A 109 1.98 5.44 9.56
C ALA A 109 3.07 5.43 10.65
N ILE A 110 4.24 4.85 10.35
CA ILE A 110 5.41 4.84 11.24
C ILE A 110 5.85 6.26 11.59
N THR A 111 6.00 7.12 10.59
CA THR A 111 6.39 8.52 10.78
C THR A 111 5.42 9.25 11.70
N ILE A 112 4.10 9.02 11.59
CA ILE A 112 3.10 9.62 12.46
C ILE A 112 3.19 9.05 13.89
N GLY A 113 3.32 7.72 14.03
CA GLY A 113 3.31 7.02 15.31
C GLY A 113 4.62 7.16 16.11
N GLU A 114 5.73 7.51 15.49
CA GLU A 114 7.01 7.77 16.17
C GLU A 114 7.30 9.25 16.42
N ARG A 115 6.52 10.16 15.80
CA ARG A 115 6.67 11.60 16.00
C ARG A 115 6.50 12.00 17.47
N LYS A 116 7.51 12.68 18.03
CA LYS A 116 7.39 13.31 19.36
C LYS A 116 6.26 14.35 19.38
N LEU A 117 5.39 14.24 20.38
CA LEU A 117 4.31 15.20 20.59
C LEU A 117 4.86 16.50 21.16
N SER A 118 4.44 17.63 20.59
CA SER A 118 4.79 18.95 21.11
C SER A 118 3.90 19.38 22.28
N LYS A 119 2.68 18.81 22.39
CA LYS A 119 1.70 19.16 23.42
C LYS A 119 1.63 18.06 24.48
N ALA A 120 1.97 18.41 25.72
CA ALA A 120 1.92 17.49 26.86
C ALA A 120 0.51 16.87 27.07
N LYS A 121 -0.56 17.62 26.78
CA LYS A 121 -1.95 17.13 26.89
C LYS A 121 -2.23 15.94 25.96
N ASP A 122 -1.74 16.00 24.72
CA ASP A 122 -1.93 14.91 23.76
C ASP A 122 -1.15 13.66 24.20
N SER A 123 0.07 13.84 24.72
CA SER A 123 0.90 12.74 25.22
C SER A 123 0.25 12.07 26.42
N LYS A 124 -0.22 12.87 27.38
CA LYS A 124 -0.93 12.37 28.55
C LYS A 124 -2.17 11.60 28.13
N ARG A 125 -2.95 12.10 27.17
CA ARG A 125 -4.12 11.39 26.65
C ARG A 125 -3.76 10.03 26.07
N GLU A 126 -2.70 9.94 25.25
CA GLU A 126 -2.24 8.67 24.68
C GLU A 126 -1.84 7.65 25.75
N GLU A 127 -1.31 8.13 26.87
CA GLU A 127 -0.84 7.32 27.99
C GLU A 127 -1.95 6.94 29.00
N THR A 128 -3.01 7.74 29.13
CA THR A 128 -4.05 7.51 30.14
C THR A 128 -5.38 7.02 29.57
N CYS A 129 -5.66 7.23 28.28
CA CYS A 129 -6.89 6.75 27.67
C CYS A 129 -6.81 5.25 27.44
N LEU A 130 -7.57 4.50 28.24
CA LEU A 130 -7.67 3.05 28.16
C LEU A 130 -8.73 2.66 27.13
N LEU A 131 -8.40 1.65 26.33
CA LEU A 131 -9.26 1.00 25.36
C LEU A 131 -9.23 -0.50 25.66
N THR A 132 -10.38 -1.14 25.53
CA THR A 132 -10.60 -2.57 25.75
C THR A 132 -10.31 -3.33 24.46
N LYS A 133 -9.32 -4.22 24.50
CA LYS A 133 -8.99 -5.11 23.38
C LYS A 133 -10.02 -6.24 23.25
N GLY A 134 -9.96 -6.99 22.15
CA GLY A 134 -10.87 -8.12 21.91
C GLY A 134 -10.79 -9.25 22.96
N ASP A 135 -9.69 -9.34 23.69
CA ASP A 135 -9.50 -10.26 24.82
C ASP A 135 -10.09 -9.72 26.16
N GLY A 136 -10.73 -8.56 26.13
CA GLY A 136 -11.25 -7.86 27.32
C GLY A 136 -10.19 -7.12 28.12
N LYS A 137 -8.90 -7.21 27.75
CA LYS A 137 -7.82 -6.50 28.44
C LYS A 137 -7.85 -5.02 28.08
N LYS A 138 -7.67 -4.15 29.08
CA LYS A 138 -7.49 -2.72 28.84
C LYS A 138 -6.03 -2.42 28.47
N SER A 139 -5.85 -1.62 27.44
CA SER A 139 -4.56 -1.09 27.00
C SER A 139 -4.66 0.39 26.71
N THR A 140 -3.57 1.10 26.86
CA THR A 140 -3.53 2.53 26.52
C THR A 140 -3.58 2.73 25.00
N MET A 141 -4.04 3.89 24.54
CA MET A 141 -3.94 4.26 23.13
C MET A 141 -2.51 4.14 22.60
N LYS A 142 -1.51 4.49 23.43
CA LYS A 142 -0.09 4.37 23.11
C LYS A 142 0.32 2.91 22.88
N GLU A 143 -0.07 1.99 23.76
CA GLU A 143 0.23 0.57 23.63
C GLU A 143 -0.38 -0.04 22.36
N ILE A 144 -1.65 0.30 22.07
CA ILE A 144 -2.32 -0.17 20.86
C ILE A 144 -1.62 0.38 19.62
N MET A 145 -1.29 1.68 19.61
CA MET A 145 -0.57 2.31 18.51
C MET A 145 0.79 1.64 18.27
N MET A 146 1.54 1.32 19.34
CA MET A 146 2.81 0.61 19.22
C MET A 146 2.67 -0.78 18.60
N GLY A 147 1.56 -1.49 18.89
CA GLY A 147 1.25 -2.75 18.21
C GLY A 147 1.07 -2.58 16.70
N VAL A 148 0.25 -1.61 16.28
CA VAL A 148 0.04 -1.31 14.85
C VAL A 148 1.34 -0.88 14.16
N LEU A 149 2.22 -0.14 14.85
CA LEU A 149 3.53 0.23 14.33
C LEU A 149 4.46 -0.96 14.12
N GLU A 150 4.44 -1.92 15.04
CA GLU A 150 5.23 -3.14 14.90
C GLU A 150 4.74 -3.97 13.70
N ASP A 151 3.42 -4.06 13.49
CA ASP A 151 2.84 -4.71 12.32
C ASP A 151 3.26 -4.03 11.01
N CYS A 152 3.26 -2.69 10.96
CA CYS A 152 3.77 -1.93 9.80
C CYS A 152 5.24 -2.27 9.51
N LYS A 153 6.09 -2.30 10.54
CA LYS A 153 7.53 -2.62 10.41
C LYS A 153 7.76 -4.05 9.96
N LYS A 154 7.01 -5.00 10.53
CA LYS A 154 7.04 -6.42 10.16
C LYS A 154 6.66 -6.59 8.69
N ASN A 155 5.57 -5.96 8.24
CA ASN A 155 5.11 -6.02 6.86
C ASN A 155 6.14 -5.41 5.90
N LEU A 156 6.74 -4.26 6.24
CA LEU A 156 7.83 -3.67 5.45
C LEU A 156 9.04 -4.61 5.34
N LYS A 157 9.46 -5.23 6.45
CA LYS A 157 10.59 -6.19 6.44
C LYS A 157 10.26 -7.41 5.59
N GLN A 158 9.02 -7.91 5.64
CA GLN A 158 8.56 -9.03 4.83
C GLN A 158 8.53 -8.68 3.33
N MET A 159 8.01 -7.51 2.95
CA MET A 159 8.02 -7.06 1.55
C MET A 159 9.44 -6.98 0.97
N ASN A 160 10.40 -6.59 1.80
CA ASN A 160 11.81 -6.48 1.42
C ASN A 160 12.59 -7.82 1.43
N SER A 161 12.01 -8.88 2.01
CA SER A 161 12.62 -10.22 2.08
C SER A 161 11.94 -11.24 1.16
N ALA A 162 10.64 -11.09 0.87
CA ALA A 162 9.94 -11.85 -0.16
C ALA A 162 10.53 -11.61 -1.56
N THR A 163 11.27 -10.52 -1.72
CA THR A 163 12.12 -10.24 -2.89
C THR A 163 13.47 -10.94 -2.85
N ARG A 164 13.78 -11.80 -1.88
CA ARG A 164 15.09 -12.48 -1.78
C ARG A 164 15.04 -14.00 -1.63
N VAL A 165 13.86 -14.59 -1.43
CA VAL A 165 13.75 -16.04 -1.13
C VAL A 165 12.78 -16.71 -2.11
N PRO A 166 13.15 -17.86 -2.70
CA PRO A 166 12.22 -18.70 -3.45
C PRO A 166 11.07 -19.18 -2.55
N ALA A 167 9.89 -19.37 -3.14
CA ALA A 167 8.63 -19.66 -2.46
C ALA A 167 8.72 -20.68 -1.31
N GLY A 168 8.39 -20.25 -0.09
CA GLY A 168 8.17 -21.07 1.11
C GLY A 168 7.14 -20.39 2.03
N ALA A 169 6.30 -21.19 2.69
CA ALA A 169 5.03 -20.79 3.32
C ALA A 169 5.14 -19.76 4.48
N PHE A 170 4.12 -18.90 4.64
CA PHE A 170 4.03 -17.87 5.70
C PHE A 170 2.70 -17.97 6.48
N PHE A 171 2.73 -17.60 7.77
CA PHE A 171 1.61 -17.69 8.73
C PHE A 171 1.27 -16.33 9.37
N SER A 172 0.01 -16.16 9.83
CA SER A 172 -0.39 -14.97 10.61
C SER A 172 0.18 -15.01 12.04
N PRO A 173 0.16 -13.88 12.77
CA PRO A 173 0.50 -13.83 14.19
C PRO A 173 -0.32 -14.80 15.07
N GLU A 174 -1.55 -15.15 14.67
CA GLU A 174 -2.41 -16.12 15.39
C GLU A 174 -2.22 -17.57 14.93
N GLY A 175 -1.21 -17.87 14.09
CA GLY A 175 -0.95 -19.23 13.62
C GLY A 175 -1.98 -19.78 12.63
N ASN A 176 -2.97 -18.95 12.25
CA ASN A 176 -3.88 -19.31 11.17
C ASN A 176 -3.15 -19.19 9.83
N PRO A 177 -3.37 -20.13 8.89
CA PRO A 177 -2.94 -19.94 7.51
C PRO A 177 -3.62 -18.67 7.03
N ILE A 178 -2.82 -17.64 6.76
CA ILE A 178 -3.26 -16.55 5.90
C ILE A 178 -3.64 -17.28 4.62
N ARG A 179 -4.93 -17.32 4.26
CA ARG A 179 -5.31 -17.71 2.92
C ARG A 179 -4.49 -16.79 2.03
N MET A 180 -3.50 -17.37 1.34
CA MET A 180 -2.80 -16.69 0.26
C MET A 180 -3.86 -16.40 -0.78
N THR A 181 -4.58 -15.30 -0.61
CA THR A 181 -5.28 -14.64 -1.70
C THR A 181 -4.18 -14.15 -2.61
N HIS A 182 -3.80 -15.09 -3.48
CA HIS A 182 -2.87 -14.93 -4.57
C HIS A 182 -1.45 -14.51 -4.17
N GLN A 183 -0.60 -15.50 -3.90
CA GLN A 183 0.74 -15.41 -4.48
C GLN A 183 0.51 -15.44 -6.00
N MET A 184 0.21 -14.28 -6.60
CA MET A 184 0.31 -14.17 -8.05
C MET A 184 1.79 -14.39 -8.31
N LEU A 185 2.10 -15.55 -8.90
CA LEU A 185 3.34 -15.69 -9.66
C LEU A 185 3.40 -14.42 -10.49
N ILE A 186 4.41 -13.57 -10.28
CA ILE A 186 4.66 -12.47 -11.20
C ILE A 186 4.72 -13.14 -12.55
N GLY A 187 3.66 -12.96 -13.34
CA GLY A 187 3.61 -13.50 -14.67
C GLY A 187 4.82 -12.92 -15.34
N ARG A 188 5.80 -13.77 -15.65
CA ARG A 188 6.72 -13.46 -16.74
C ARG A 188 5.75 -13.33 -17.90
N GLY A 189 5.28 -12.13 -18.20
CA GLY A 189 4.61 -11.82 -19.45
C GLY A 189 5.66 -11.93 -20.52
N GLY A 190 6.19 -13.16 -20.67
CA GLY A 190 7.43 -13.70 -21.25
C GLY A 190 8.56 -12.74 -21.61
N THR A 191 8.70 -11.69 -20.82
CA THR A 191 9.91 -10.91 -20.72
C THR A 191 11.14 -11.82 -20.58
N THR A 192 12.23 -11.45 -21.27
CA THR A 192 13.54 -12.12 -21.19
C THR A 192 14.26 -11.88 -19.87
N LEU A 193 13.66 -11.10 -18.97
CA LEU A 193 14.24 -10.78 -17.68
C LEU A 193 14.32 -12.01 -16.79
N THR A 194 15.48 -12.17 -16.17
CA THR A 194 15.72 -13.14 -15.11
C THR A 194 14.88 -12.81 -13.87
N ASN A 195 14.65 -13.81 -13.01
CA ASN A 195 13.94 -13.60 -11.75
C ASN A 195 14.60 -12.52 -10.88
N ALA A 196 15.94 -12.41 -10.91
CA ALA A 196 16.68 -11.38 -10.17
C ALA A 196 16.40 -9.97 -10.70
N GLU A 197 16.22 -9.83 -12.01
CA GLU A 197 15.88 -8.55 -12.65
C GLU A 197 14.44 -8.14 -12.41
N ILE A 198 13.50 -9.09 -12.55
CA ILE A 198 12.09 -8.92 -12.16
C ILE A 198 11.99 -8.53 -10.69
N THR A 199 12.78 -9.19 -9.85
CA THR A 199 12.89 -8.85 -8.44
C THR A 199 13.38 -7.43 -8.28
N ASN A 200 14.50 -7.02 -8.90
CA ASN A 200 15.00 -5.65 -8.78
C ASN A 200 14.02 -4.58 -9.29
N LEU A 201 13.19 -4.92 -10.28
CA LEU A 201 12.11 -4.09 -10.81
C LEU A 201 10.95 -3.89 -9.83
N THR A 202 10.60 -4.95 -9.12
CA THR A 202 9.44 -5.01 -8.20
C THR A 202 9.83 -4.78 -6.73
N VAL A 203 11.13 -4.83 -6.41
CA VAL A 203 11.67 -4.51 -5.10
C VAL A 203 11.27 -3.09 -4.77
N VAL A 204 10.49 -3.01 -3.71
CA VAL A 204 10.06 -1.78 -3.07
C VAL A 204 11.29 -1.09 -2.50
N GLY A 205 11.41 0.23 -2.69
CA GLY A 205 12.63 0.96 -2.38
C GLY A 205 12.82 1.17 -0.87
N GLY A 206 13.32 2.33 -0.45
CA GLY A 206 13.24 2.74 0.96
C GLY A 206 14.23 2.11 1.96
N LEU A 207 14.84 0.96 1.66
CA LEU A 207 15.84 0.34 2.56
C LEU A 207 17.28 0.75 2.27
N ARG A 208 17.63 0.94 1.00
CA ARG A 208 19.00 1.17 0.54
C ARG A 208 19.04 2.32 -0.46
N CYS A 209 20.13 3.08 -0.42
CA CYS A 209 20.41 4.09 -1.42
C CYS A 209 20.58 3.45 -2.80
N ASP A 210 19.93 3.97 -3.83
CA ASP A 210 20.05 3.42 -5.19
C ASP A 210 21.41 3.57 -5.82
N TYR A 211 22.14 4.61 -5.41
CA TYR A 211 23.47 4.88 -5.92
C TYR A 211 24.53 4.04 -5.19
N CYS A 212 24.68 4.25 -3.88
CA CYS A 212 25.78 3.64 -3.10
C CYS A 212 25.40 2.32 -2.43
N LYS A 213 24.14 1.88 -2.52
CA LYS A 213 23.59 0.63 -1.95
C LYS A 213 23.67 0.50 -0.42
N LYS A 214 24.13 1.54 0.29
CA LYS A 214 24.16 1.57 1.76
C LYS A 214 22.74 1.61 2.33
N GLU A 215 22.53 0.86 3.41
CA GLU A 215 21.31 0.94 4.22
C GLU A 215 21.29 2.26 4.99
N ALA A 216 20.13 2.90 5.07
CA ALA A 216 19.95 4.12 5.84
C ALA A 216 18.55 4.16 6.43
N THR A 217 18.44 4.71 7.64
CA THR A 217 17.14 4.87 8.34
C THR A 217 16.28 5.95 7.71
N LYS A 218 16.87 6.87 6.94
CA LYS A 218 16.18 7.94 6.24
C LYS A 218 16.79 8.12 4.85
N LEU A 219 15.98 7.90 3.82
CA LEU A 219 16.34 8.13 2.43
C LEU A 219 15.53 9.29 1.85
N GLU A 220 16.18 10.10 1.02
CA GLU A 220 15.56 11.15 0.23
C GLU A 220 15.00 10.56 -1.06
N LEU A 221 13.80 10.98 -1.44
CA LEU A 221 13.13 10.54 -2.66
C LEU A 221 13.49 11.44 -3.83
N CYS A 222 13.57 10.86 -5.04
CA CYS A 222 13.54 11.64 -6.27
C CYS A 222 12.26 12.48 -6.31
N SER A 223 12.37 13.80 -6.39
CA SER A 223 11.20 14.69 -6.39
C SER A 223 10.30 14.52 -7.62
N ARG A 224 10.85 14.02 -8.74
CA ARG A 224 10.10 13.82 -9.99
C ARG A 224 9.38 12.48 -10.03
N CYS A 225 10.11 11.36 -9.97
CA CYS A 225 9.50 10.03 -10.07
C CYS A 225 9.07 9.44 -8.74
N ARG A 226 9.62 9.90 -7.62
CA ARG A 226 9.39 9.34 -6.28
C ARG A 226 9.71 7.84 -6.14
N MET A 227 10.41 7.26 -7.13
CA MET A 227 10.84 5.86 -7.13
C MET A 227 12.33 5.68 -6.83
N GLY A 228 13.12 6.75 -6.91
CA GLY A 228 14.53 6.75 -6.55
C GLY A 228 14.73 7.14 -5.08
N PHE A 229 15.56 6.42 -4.34
CA PHE A 229 15.84 6.60 -2.93
C PHE A 229 17.34 6.81 -2.70
N TYR A 230 17.71 7.87 -1.97
CA TYR A 230 19.10 8.29 -1.84
C TYR A 230 19.45 8.64 -0.40
N CYS A 231 20.62 8.25 0.08
CA CYS A 231 21.08 8.65 1.42
C CYS A 231 21.58 10.11 1.46
N SER A 232 21.79 10.74 0.31
CA SER A 232 22.23 12.14 0.20
C SER A 232 21.91 12.73 -1.18
N LYS A 233 21.83 14.06 -1.26
CA LYS A 233 21.75 14.82 -2.52
C LYS A 233 22.90 14.49 -3.50
N GLU A 234 24.08 14.17 -2.97
CA GLU A 234 25.22 13.76 -3.80
C GLU A 234 24.93 12.42 -4.48
N CYS A 235 24.45 11.42 -3.74
CA CYS A 235 24.03 10.14 -4.31
C CYS A 235 22.92 10.31 -5.36
N GLN A 236 21.99 11.23 -5.12
CA GLN A 236 20.95 11.55 -6.11
C GLN A 236 21.54 12.14 -7.39
N ARG A 237 22.44 13.13 -7.29
CA ARG A 237 23.10 13.74 -8.46
C ARG A 237 23.93 12.71 -9.23
N ASN A 238 24.68 11.88 -8.52
CA ASN A 238 25.49 10.85 -9.14
C ASN A 238 24.63 9.77 -9.81
N GLN A 239 23.52 9.36 -9.19
CA GLN A 239 22.58 8.46 -9.87
C GLN A 239 21.99 9.13 -11.13
N TRP A 240 21.70 10.42 -11.06
CA TRP A 240 21.13 11.19 -12.17
C TRP A 240 22.05 11.26 -13.38
N THR A 241 23.35 11.53 -13.16
CA THR A 241 24.33 11.73 -14.24
C THR A 241 25.13 10.48 -14.57
N ILE A 242 25.71 9.82 -13.56
CA ILE A 242 26.65 8.70 -13.73
C ILE A 242 25.90 7.40 -14.04
N ARG A 243 24.80 7.13 -13.33
CA ARG A 243 23.95 5.94 -13.56
C ARG A 243 22.68 6.26 -14.35
N GLU A 244 22.70 7.39 -15.04
CA GLU A 244 21.74 7.78 -16.07
C GLU A 244 20.26 7.75 -15.66
N HIS A 245 19.92 8.00 -14.39
CA HIS A 245 18.52 8.03 -13.94
C HIS A 245 17.65 9.01 -14.71
N LYS A 246 18.25 10.05 -15.28
CA LYS A 246 17.58 10.98 -16.18
C LYS A 246 16.87 10.28 -17.36
N LYS A 247 17.40 9.17 -17.89
CA LYS A 247 16.86 8.49 -19.07
C LYS A 247 15.50 7.85 -18.83
N TYR A 248 15.22 7.46 -17.59
CA TYR A 248 14.07 6.65 -17.21
C TYR A 248 13.21 7.29 -16.10
N CYS A 249 13.54 8.52 -15.70
CA CYS A 249 12.81 9.25 -14.66
C CYS A 249 11.52 9.85 -15.24
N ARG A 250 10.37 9.23 -14.96
CA ARG A 250 9.04 9.74 -15.33
C ARG A 250 8.31 10.37 -14.14
N ILE A 251 7.31 11.17 -14.42
CA ILE A 251 6.28 11.56 -13.44
C ILE A 251 5.32 10.37 -13.30
N GLU A 252 4.71 10.18 -12.13
CA GLU A 252 3.70 9.13 -11.93
C GLU A 252 2.60 9.22 -13.01
N GLY A 253 2.32 8.09 -13.67
CA GLY A 253 1.34 8.00 -14.76
C GLY A 253 1.87 8.36 -16.16
N GLN A 254 3.10 8.86 -16.29
CA GLN A 254 3.74 9.07 -17.59
C GLN A 254 4.61 7.88 -17.97
N PHE A 255 4.50 7.45 -19.22
CA PHE A 255 5.26 6.34 -19.76
C PHE A 255 5.82 6.67 -21.14
N GLU A 256 7.03 6.20 -21.42
CA GLU A 256 7.67 6.33 -22.74
C GLU A 256 7.85 4.95 -23.39
N PRO A 257 7.93 4.89 -24.73
CA PRO A 257 8.30 3.67 -25.43
C PRO A 257 9.56 3.02 -24.86
N GLY A 258 9.49 1.72 -24.58
CA GLY A 258 10.56 0.95 -23.98
C GLY A 258 10.46 0.77 -22.47
N ASP A 259 9.68 1.61 -21.77
CA ASP A 259 9.52 1.50 -20.32
C ASP A 259 8.88 0.15 -19.95
N LEU A 260 9.34 -0.45 -18.85
CA LEU A 260 8.74 -1.65 -18.27
C LEU A 260 7.74 -1.23 -17.20
N VAL A 261 6.52 -1.75 -17.31
CA VAL A 261 5.42 -1.45 -16.40
C VAL A 261 4.76 -2.75 -15.96
N GLN A 262 4.07 -2.71 -14.83
CA GLN A 262 3.26 -3.84 -14.38
C GLN A 262 1.79 -3.51 -14.60
N CYS A 263 1.07 -4.42 -15.27
CA CYS A 263 -0.37 -4.37 -15.37
C CYS A 263 -0.99 -4.52 -13.98
N ALA A 264 -1.93 -3.65 -13.62
CA ALA A 264 -2.65 -3.70 -12.36
C ALA A 264 -4.07 -3.16 -12.54
N ARG A 265 -4.98 -3.54 -11.63
CA ARG A 265 -6.36 -3.00 -11.58
C ARG A 265 -7.19 -3.23 -12.86
N LEU A 266 -6.82 -4.21 -13.69
CA LEU A 266 -7.59 -4.58 -14.88
C LEU A 266 -8.85 -5.36 -14.45
N LYS A 267 -10.02 -4.74 -14.66
CA LYS A 267 -11.32 -5.38 -14.38
C LYS A 267 -11.75 -6.38 -15.45
N ASN A 268 -11.47 -6.07 -16.72
CA ASN A 268 -11.91 -6.87 -17.86
C ASN A 268 -10.92 -8.00 -18.21
N ASN A 269 -9.67 -7.92 -17.75
CA ASN A 269 -8.62 -8.92 -17.97
C ASN A 269 -7.81 -9.11 -16.68
N PRO A 270 -8.45 -9.57 -15.58
CA PRO A 270 -7.80 -9.66 -14.27
C PRO A 270 -6.62 -10.63 -14.23
N GLU A 271 -6.56 -11.60 -15.16
CA GLU A 271 -5.45 -12.55 -15.31
C GLU A 271 -4.13 -11.90 -15.73
N LEU A 272 -4.19 -10.69 -16.30
CA LEU A 272 -3.02 -9.91 -16.67
C LEU A 272 -2.52 -9.04 -15.51
N ASN A 273 -3.26 -8.92 -14.40
CA ASN A 273 -2.74 -8.22 -13.23
C ASN A 273 -1.48 -8.93 -12.73
N GLY A 274 -0.46 -8.13 -12.40
CA GLY A 274 0.84 -8.60 -11.98
C GLY A 274 1.84 -8.82 -13.12
N PHE A 275 1.40 -8.89 -14.38
CA PHE A 275 2.28 -9.10 -15.54
C PHE A 275 3.15 -7.88 -15.80
N ILE A 276 4.44 -8.12 -16.04
CA ILE A 276 5.36 -7.09 -16.54
C ILE A 276 5.27 -7.04 -18.06
N VAL A 277 5.04 -5.84 -18.60
CA VAL A 277 4.88 -5.56 -20.03
C VAL A 277 5.74 -4.37 -20.44
N ARG A 278 6.06 -4.28 -21.73
CA ARG A 278 6.79 -3.15 -22.30
C ARG A 278 5.84 -2.15 -22.93
N VAL A 279 6.03 -0.87 -22.64
CA VAL A 279 5.31 0.22 -23.28
C VAL A 279 5.81 0.38 -24.71
N ILE A 280 4.90 0.32 -25.68
CA ILE A 280 5.19 0.60 -27.10
C ILE A 280 5.01 2.08 -27.41
N GLY A 281 4.04 2.72 -26.76
CA GLY A 281 3.76 4.13 -26.92
C GLY A 281 2.27 4.44 -26.67
N PRO A 282 1.85 5.68 -26.90
CA PRO A 282 0.44 6.06 -26.78
C PRO A 282 -0.42 5.33 -27.84
N ASP A 283 -1.63 4.94 -27.45
CA ASP A 283 -2.61 4.37 -28.37
C ASP A 283 -3.36 5.47 -29.11
N THR A 284 -2.87 5.83 -30.30
CA THR A 284 -3.48 6.85 -31.16
C THR A 284 -4.84 6.48 -31.73
N THR A 285 -5.28 5.23 -31.55
CA THR A 285 -6.61 4.77 -32.02
C THR A 285 -7.70 4.94 -30.97
N SER A 286 -7.33 5.17 -29.72
CA SER A 286 -8.24 5.40 -28.61
C SER A 286 -8.59 6.89 -28.50
N ILE A 287 -9.86 7.18 -28.23
CA ILE A 287 -10.33 8.53 -27.88
C ILE A 287 -9.82 8.94 -26.49
N GLU A 288 -9.67 7.96 -25.59
CA GLU A 288 -9.13 8.15 -24.25
C GLU A 288 -7.60 7.96 -24.23
N GLU A 289 -6.92 8.63 -23.30
CA GLU A 289 -5.47 8.44 -23.07
C GLU A 289 -5.18 7.00 -22.63
N ARG A 290 -4.55 6.23 -23.51
CA ARG A 290 -4.15 4.83 -23.29
C ARG A 290 -2.77 4.59 -23.86
N TYR A 291 -2.12 3.55 -23.36
CA TYR A 291 -0.82 3.10 -23.84
C TYR A 291 -0.96 1.71 -24.47
N LYS A 292 -0.35 1.52 -25.64
CA LYS A 292 -0.10 0.20 -26.20
C LYS A 292 1.05 -0.42 -25.42
N VAL A 293 0.79 -1.59 -24.85
CA VAL A 293 1.79 -2.39 -24.14
C VAL A 293 1.89 -3.76 -24.78
N GLN A 294 3.09 -4.33 -24.77
CA GLN A 294 3.39 -5.65 -25.33
C GLN A 294 3.84 -6.57 -24.19
N ALA A 295 3.16 -7.71 -24.06
CA ALA A 295 3.67 -8.82 -23.29
C ALA A 295 4.67 -9.59 -24.17
N GLU A 296 5.95 -9.50 -23.88
CA GLU A 296 7.01 -10.22 -24.62
C GLU A 296 6.86 -11.74 -24.34
N GLY A 297 7.13 -12.66 -25.26
CA GLY A 297 7.34 -14.11 -24.98
C GLY A 297 6.31 -14.95 -24.19
N ALA A 298 5.16 -14.42 -23.76
CA ALA A 298 4.20 -15.14 -22.90
C ALA A 298 3.37 -16.18 -23.67
N VAL A 299 3.16 -15.91 -24.95
CA VAL A 299 2.35 -16.70 -25.88
C VAL A 299 2.99 -16.59 -27.26
N LYS A 300 2.87 -17.62 -28.10
CA LYS A 300 3.26 -17.56 -29.51
C LYS A 300 2.40 -16.49 -30.21
N GLY A 301 2.95 -15.30 -30.39
CA GLY A 301 2.27 -14.11 -30.89
C GLY A 301 2.28 -12.99 -29.84
N ASP A 302 3.05 -11.94 -30.10
CA ASP A 302 3.14 -10.77 -29.25
C ASP A 302 1.77 -10.08 -29.17
N ARG A 303 1.08 -10.26 -28.04
CA ARG A 303 -0.19 -9.58 -27.79
C ARG A 303 0.08 -8.14 -27.40
N ILE A 304 -0.28 -7.21 -28.28
CA ILE A 304 -0.33 -5.78 -27.99
C ILE A 304 -1.71 -5.46 -27.40
N ILE A 305 -1.72 -4.82 -26.23
CA ILE A 305 -2.93 -4.49 -25.49
C ILE A 305 -2.94 -2.99 -25.24
N SER A 306 -4.12 -2.37 -25.33
CA SER A 306 -4.32 -0.96 -24.99
C SER A 306 -4.78 -0.84 -23.54
N ILE A 307 -4.03 -0.14 -22.69
CA ILE A 307 -4.30 -0.04 -21.24
C ILE A 307 -4.29 1.43 -20.81
N LYS A 308 -5.24 1.82 -19.96
CA LYS A 308 -5.27 3.17 -19.35
C LYS A 308 -4.06 3.35 -18.41
N PRO A 309 -3.47 4.55 -18.31
CA PRO A 309 -2.32 4.80 -17.44
C PRO A 309 -2.59 4.44 -15.97
N GLU A 310 -3.82 4.66 -15.49
CA GLU A 310 -4.24 4.29 -14.14
C GLU A 310 -4.20 2.77 -13.86
N ASN A 311 -4.15 1.92 -14.90
CA ASN A 311 -4.05 0.46 -14.78
C ASN A 311 -2.62 -0.05 -15.02
N LEU A 312 -1.64 0.86 -15.00
CA LEU A 312 -0.22 0.54 -15.13
C LEU A 312 0.51 1.04 -13.88
N ASN A 313 1.24 0.15 -13.24
CA ASN A 313 2.19 0.51 -12.19
C ASN A 313 3.54 0.77 -12.84
N GLN A 314 4.08 1.97 -12.64
CA GLN A 314 5.47 2.26 -12.98
C GLN A 314 6.37 1.34 -12.14
N LEU A 315 7.29 0.65 -12.78
CA LEU A 315 8.28 -0.17 -12.10
C LEU A 315 9.53 0.64 -11.80
N ARG A 316 10.35 0.14 -10.87
CA ARG A 316 11.64 0.77 -10.63
C ARG A 316 12.41 0.75 -11.94
N PRO A 317 13.16 1.79 -12.25
CA PRO A 317 13.81 1.82 -13.54
C PRO A 317 14.85 0.70 -13.65
N PHE A 318 14.60 -0.20 -14.59
CA PHE A 318 15.57 -1.20 -14.98
C PHE A 318 16.57 -0.55 -15.91
N ASP A 319 17.86 -0.76 -15.64
CA ASP A 319 18.87 -0.56 -16.67
C ASP A 319 18.80 -1.74 -17.63
N CYS A 320 17.85 -1.72 -18.56
CA CYS A 320 17.69 -2.75 -19.60
C CYS A 320 18.78 -2.71 -20.68
N ARG A 321 19.86 -1.94 -20.49
CA ARG A 321 20.91 -1.75 -21.50
C ARG A 321 22.23 -2.34 -21.00
N ASN A 322 22.28 -3.66 -20.93
CA ASN A 322 23.51 -4.40 -21.23
C ASN A 322 23.23 -5.31 -22.42
#